data_AF-A0A4Q1RQI5-F1
#
_entry.id   AF-A0A4Q1RQI5-F1
#
_cell.length_a   1.000
_cell.length_b   1.000
_cell.length_c   1.000
_cell.angle_alpha   90.00
_cell.angle_beta   90.00
_cell.angle_gamma   90.00
#
_symmetry.space_group_name_H-M   'P 1'
#
loop_
_entity.id
_entity.type
_entity.pdbx_description
1 polymer ?
#
loop_
_entity_poly.entity_id
_entity_poly.type
_entity_poly.pdbx_seq_one_letter_code
_entity_poly.pdbx_strand_id
1 'polypeptide(L)'
;MSKGFRADTGHMAKAAKDAHGHAERVESHSSNLDAKTRGRLLGKGRFGMIVEKAVRPIIDSMITDMSKAMARGHRSIGHGLDISRKNIDEAEEAIRKNLRRHKDERDAVHLKLGQRVLGEDGLRDKHRERVAEHVDDLRRQGHGPQRHLDPTDDMLKERLGKPIRIVDGNKNPLSDAHGNPRFHRNGDGYFQTDEKIDPAHGPNARERLKGDDLYMDAEDPSRKHKCDAFSTAFGPGQDEAFMHAERYARSRLDPTDPKPVEFSPEEAWGPGTDHHERFRGFYIDRNKPFLPDGSMNYRPVDFQGAKIVAVFRPDGNGGHRMVTMFPQPVKERNA
;
A
#
# COMPACT_ATOMS: atom_id res chain seq x y z
N MET A 1 -27.72 18.56 31.91
CA MET A 1 -26.35 18.03 32.14
C MET A 1 -26.33 16.56 31.78
N SER A 2 -26.12 16.21 30.51
CA SER A 2 -25.98 14.80 30.11
C SER A 2 -24.70 14.25 30.74
N LYS A 3 -24.80 13.10 31.41
CA LYS A 3 -23.62 12.35 31.85
C LYS A 3 -22.85 12.00 30.58
N GLY A 4 -21.77 12.73 30.30
CA GLY A 4 -20.98 12.59 29.08
C GLY A 4 -20.59 11.13 28.89
N PHE A 5 -20.94 10.57 27.74
CA PHE A 5 -20.57 9.22 27.33
C PHE A 5 -19.04 9.19 27.24
N ARG A 6 -18.37 8.61 28.23
CA ARG A 6 -16.91 8.45 28.22
C ARG A 6 -16.59 7.17 27.45
N ALA A 7 -16.14 7.33 26.21
CA ALA A 7 -15.72 6.23 25.36
C ALA A 7 -14.22 5.97 25.58
N ASP A 8 -13.88 4.77 26.05
CA ASP A 8 -12.48 4.33 26.22
C ASP A 8 -11.98 3.77 24.88
N THR A 9 -10.95 4.39 24.30
CA THR A 9 -10.43 4.05 22.97
C THR A 9 -9.84 2.64 22.90
N GLY A 10 -9.35 2.09 24.01
CA GLY A 10 -8.90 0.70 24.11
C GLY A 10 -10.07 -0.28 24.07
N HIS A 11 -11.16 0.04 24.78
CA HIS A 11 -12.40 -0.74 24.71
C HIS A 11 -13.09 -0.60 23.34
N MET A 12 -13.00 0.55 22.67
CA MET A 12 -13.49 0.74 21.30
C MET A 12 -12.69 -0.07 20.28
N ALA A 13 -11.36 -0.12 20.41
CA ALA A 13 -10.51 -0.94 19.55
C ALA A 13 -10.80 -2.44 19.74
N LYS A 14 -10.97 -2.88 20.99
CA LYS A 14 -11.40 -4.25 21.29
C LYS A 14 -12.79 -4.53 20.73
N ALA A 15 -13.75 -3.61 20.89
CA ALA A 15 -15.09 -3.76 20.35
C ALA A 15 -15.13 -3.77 18.81
N ALA A 16 -14.27 -2.97 18.15
CA ALA A 16 -14.12 -3.00 16.69
C ALA A 16 -13.55 -4.35 16.23
N LYS A 17 -12.50 -4.84 16.89
CA LYS A 17 -11.93 -6.17 16.63
C LYS A 17 -12.94 -7.29 16.88
N ASP A 18 -13.72 -7.20 17.96
CA ASP A 18 -14.77 -8.16 18.29
C ASP A 18 -15.92 -8.10 17.29
N ALA A 19 -16.28 -6.91 16.77
CA ALA A 19 -17.29 -6.72 15.74
C ALA A 19 -16.83 -7.27 14.38
N HIS A 20 -15.58 -7.02 13.97
CA HIS A 20 -14.99 -7.62 12.78
C HIS A 20 -14.90 -9.15 12.90
N GLY A 21 -14.40 -9.66 14.03
CA GLY A 21 -14.36 -11.11 14.28
C GLY A 21 -15.75 -11.74 14.37
N HIS A 22 -16.77 -10.99 14.82
CA HIS A 22 -18.16 -11.47 14.79
C HIS A 22 -18.70 -11.53 13.37
N ALA A 23 -18.37 -10.55 12.51
CA ALA A 23 -18.73 -10.59 11.09
C ALA A 23 -18.15 -11.85 10.40
N GLU A 24 -16.89 -12.17 10.66
CA GLU A 24 -16.23 -13.40 10.14
C GLU A 24 -16.89 -14.69 10.67
N ARG A 25 -17.28 -14.70 11.96
CA ARG A 25 -18.02 -15.83 12.54
C ARG A 25 -19.41 -15.98 11.93
N VAL A 26 -20.11 -14.89 11.64
CA VAL A 26 -21.43 -14.91 10.99
C VAL A 26 -21.31 -15.43 9.55
N GLU A 27 -20.28 -15.01 8.81
CA GLU A 27 -20.05 -15.50 7.44
C GLU A 27 -19.64 -16.97 7.40
N SER A 28 -18.75 -17.41 8.30
CA SER A 28 -18.37 -18.82 8.40
C SER A 28 -19.53 -19.70 8.89
N HIS A 29 -20.37 -19.20 9.80
CA HIS A 29 -21.58 -19.90 10.25
C HIS A 29 -22.62 -19.98 9.13
N SER A 30 -22.84 -18.92 8.36
CA SER A 30 -23.71 -18.91 7.18
C SER A 30 -23.21 -19.87 6.10
N SER A 31 -21.90 -19.90 5.82
CA SER A 31 -21.31 -20.83 4.86
C SER A 31 -21.45 -22.28 5.32
N ASN A 32 -21.32 -22.54 6.61
CA ASN A 32 -21.50 -23.87 7.20
C ASN A 32 -22.98 -24.31 7.22
N LEU A 33 -23.91 -23.37 7.43
CA LEU A 33 -25.35 -23.62 7.33
C LEU A 33 -25.73 -23.93 5.88
N ASP A 34 -25.32 -23.12 4.91
CA ASP A 34 -25.52 -23.36 3.47
C ASP A 34 -24.94 -24.73 3.05
N ALA A 35 -23.74 -25.08 3.52
CA ALA A 35 -23.14 -26.39 3.26
C ALA A 35 -23.92 -27.56 3.88
N LYS A 36 -24.55 -27.37 5.06
CA LYS A 36 -25.34 -28.41 5.75
C LYS A 36 -26.78 -28.53 5.24
N THR A 37 -27.32 -27.47 4.65
CA THR A 37 -28.68 -27.44 4.08
C THR A 37 -28.69 -27.77 2.59
N ARG A 38 -27.57 -27.60 1.87
CA ARG A 38 -27.44 -28.07 0.48
C ARG A 38 -27.55 -29.60 0.38
N GLY A 39 -28.66 -30.05 -0.19
CA GLY A 39 -28.86 -31.45 -0.60
C GLY A 39 -29.74 -32.29 0.34
N ARG A 40 -30.25 -31.71 1.44
CA ARG A 40 -31.27 -32.38 2.27
C ARG A 40 -32.68 -31.98 1.81
N LEU A 41 -33.42 -32.95 1.27
CA LEU A 41 -34.83 -32.82 0.91
C LEU A 41 -35.65 -32.32 2.11
N LEU A 42 -36.36 -31.19 1.95
CA LEU A 42 -37.22 -30.60 2.98
C LEU A 42 -38.53 -31.38 3.21
N GLY A 43 -38.76 -32.47 2.47
CA GLY A 43 -39.86 -33.41 2.67
C GLY A 43 -39.75 -34.65 1.77
N LYS A 44 -40.42 -35.75 2.13
CA LYS A 44 -40.49 -36.97 1.30
C LYS A 44 -41.74 -36.95 0.41
N GLY A 45 -41.63 -37.42 -0.83
CA GLY A 45 -42.75 -37.58 -1.77
C GLY A 45 -43.05 -36.36 -2.66
N ARG A 46 -44.09 -36.44 -3.50
CA ARG A 46 -44.46 -35.41 -4.50
C ARG A 46 -44.74 -34.03 -3.89
N PHE A 47 -45.31 -33.97 -2.68
CA PHE A 47 -45.52 -32.71 -1.96
C PHE A 47 -44.21 -32.10 -1.42
N GLY A 48 -43.22 -32.92 -1.05
CA GLY A 48 -41.89 -32.46 -0.62
C GLY A 48 -41.14 -31.74 -1.74
N MET A 49 -41.24 -32.20 -2.99
CA MET A 49 -40.63 -31.53 -4.15
C MET A 49 -41.27 -30.16 -4.46
N ILE A 50 -42.56 -30.00 -4.20
CA ILE A 50 -43.28 -28.72 -4.41
C ILE A 50 -42.86 -27.72 -3.33
N VAL A 51 -42.84 -28.15 -2.06
CA VAL A 51 -42.37 -27.33 -0.94
C VAL A 51 -40.90 -26.96 -1.12
N GLU A 52 -40.06 -27.89 -1.58
CA GLU A 52 -38.65 -27.62 -1.84
C GLU A 52 -38.46 -26.59 -2.96
N LYS A 53 -39.19 -26.69 -4.08
CA LYS A 53 -39.08 -25.69 -5.16
C LYS A 53 -39.61 -24.30 -4.78
N ALA A 54 -40.63 -24.24 -3.93
CA ALA A 54 -41.26 -22.97 -3.54
C ALA A 54 -40.55 -22.27 -2.38
N VAL A 55 -40.11 -23.02 -1.37
CA VAL A 55 -39.64 -22.47 -0.08
C VAL A 55 -38.11 -22.39 -0.01
N ARG A 56 -37.39 -23.30 -0.69
CA ARG A 56 -35.92 -23.34 -0.63
C ARG A 56 -35.24 -22.10 -1.22
N PRO A 57 -35.66 -21.52 -2.35
CA PRO A 57 -35.08 -20.27 -2.85
C PRO A 57 -35.24 -19.11 -1.86
N ILE A 58 -36.35 -19.08 -1.10
CA ILE A 58 -36.64 -18.06 -0.09
C ILE A 58 -35.72 -18.24 1.12
N ILE A 59 -35.56 -19.48 1.61
CA ILE A 59 -34.66 -19.79 2.73
C ILE A 59 -33.19 -19.52 2.36
N ASP A 60 -32.76 -19.94 1.17
CA ASP A 60 -31.38 -19.78 0.70
C ASP A 60 -31.05 -18.29 0.47
N SER A 61 -31.99 -17.50 -0.06
CA SER A 61 -31.86 -16.03 -0.15
C SER A 61 -31.89 -15.38 1.23
N MET A 62 -32.79 -15.75 2.13
CA MET A 62 -32.82 -15.19 3.49
C MET A 62 -31.53 -15.47 4.25
N ILE A 63 -31.02 -16.70 4.25
CA ILE A 63 -29.79 -17.07 4.95
C ILE A 63 -28.60 -16.32 4.33
N THR A 64 -28.49 -16.28 3.00
CA THR A 64 -27.34 -15.67 2.33
C THR A 64 -27.38 -14.14 2.42
N ASP A 65 -28.53 -13.52 2.15
CA ASP A 65 -28.69 -12.08 2.07
C ASP A 65 -28.76 -11.44 3.45
N MET A 66 -29.43 -12.07 4.44
CA MET A 66 -29.41 -11.58 5.82
C MET A 66 -28.03 -11.76 6.46
N SER A 67 -27.33 -12.87 6.22
CA SER A 67 -25.98 -13.07 6.78
C SER A 67 -24.97 -12.10 6.17
N LYS A 68 -25.05 -11.83 4.86
CA LYS A 68 -24.25 -10.77 4.22
C LYS A 68 -24.60 -9.39 4.72
N ALA A 69 -25.88 -9.08 4.91
CA ALA A 69 -26.32 -7.79 5.46
C ALA A 69 -25.87 -7.61 6.91
N MET A 70 -25.96 -8.64 7.75
CA MET A 70 -25.48 -8.62 9.13
C MET A 70 -23.95 -8.52 9.21
N ALA A 71 -23.22 -9.23 8.36
CA ALA A 71 -21.76 -9.10 8.28
C ALA A 71 -21.35 -7.68 7.84
N ARG A 72 -22.03 -7.11 6.83
CA ARG A 72 -21.85 -5.70 6.41
C ARG A 72 -22.18 -4.73 7.54
N GLY A 73 -23.25 -4.96 8.29
CA GLY A 73 -23.63 -4.15 9.46
C GLY A 73 -22.55 -4.16 10.54
N HIS A 74 -22.04 -5.34 10.90
CA HIS A 74 -20.97 -5.45 11.91
C HIS A 74 -19.64 -4.86 11.44
N ARG A 75 -19.27 -5.01 10.16
CA ARG A 75 -18.09 -4.32 9.60
C ARG A 75 -18.25 -2.81 9.57
N SER A 76 -19.45 -2.32 9.24
CA SER A 76 -19.76 -0.89 9.27
C SER A 76 -19.68 -0.33 10.69
N ILE A 77 -20.10 -1.09 11.69
CA ILE A 77 -19.94 -0.73 13.11
C ILE A 77 -18.46 -0.73 13.50
N GLY A 78 -17.70 -1.75 13.10
CA GLY A 78 -16.24 -1.79 13.30
C GLY A 78 -15.52 -0.58 12.69
N HIS A 79 -15.80 -0.26 11.43
CA HIS A 79 -15.29 0.94 10.76
C HIS A 79 -15.74 2.24 11.43
N GLY A 80 -17.00 2.34 11.86
CA GLY A 80 -17.50 3.51 12.58
C GLY A 80 -16.79 3.71 13.93
N LEU A 81 -16.46 2.63 14.63
CA LEU A 81 -15.69 2.66 15.87
C LEU A 81 -14.22 3.03 15.61
N ASP A 82 -13.62 2.57 14.52
CA ASP A 82 -12.27 2.98 14.11
C ASP A 82 -12.19 4.46 13.73
N ILE A 83 -13.18 4.97 13.01
CA ILE A 83 -13.28 6.40 12.68
C ILE A 83 -13.48 7.22 13.96
N SER A 84 -14.35 6.76 14.86
CA SER A 84 -14.59 7.44 16.15
C SER A 84 -13.33 7.45 17.02
N ARG A 85 -12.58 6.34 17.04
CA ARG A 85 -11.26 6.27 17.68
C ARG A 85 -10.28 7.25 17.07
N LYS A 86 -10.18 7.31 15.74
CA LYS A 86 -9.30 8.27 15.04
C LYS A 86 -9.65 9.71 15.43
N ASN A 87 -10.93 10.06 15.43
CA ASN A 87 -11.38 11.41 15.82
C ASN A 87 -11.07 11.73 17.29
N ILE A 88 -11.16 10.74 18.19
CA ILE A 88 -10.78 10.91 19.61
C ILE A 88 -9.26 11.04 19.75
N ASP A 89 -8.48 10.21 19.06
CA ASP A 89 -7.01 10.26 19.07
C ASP A 89 -6.52 11.62 18.49
N GLU A 90 -7.12 12.11 17.40
CA GLU A 90 -6.83 13.41 16.80
C GLU A 90 -7.24 14.58 17.72
N ALA A 91 -8.38 14.45 18.40
CA ALA A 91 -8.82 15.43 19.40
C ALA A 91 -7.88 15.45 20.63
N GLU A 92 -7.43 14.29 21.10
CA GLU A 92 -6.43 14.17 22.17
C GLU A 92 -5.09 14.75 21.74
N GLU A 93 -4.67 14.56 20.50
CA GLU A 93 -3.43 15.13 19.96
C GLU A 93 -3.53 16.66 19.81
N ALA A 94 -4.68 17.17 19.36
CA ALA A 94 -4.96 18.61 19.32
C ALA A 94 -4.99 19.23 20.73
N ILE A 95 -5.60 18.54 21.70
CA ILE A 95 -5.61 18.94 23.11
C ILE A 95 -4.19 18.90 23.69
N ARG A 96 -3.39 17.88 23.37
CA ARG A 96 -1.98 17.76 23.78
C ARG A 96 -1.11 18.89 23.19
N LYS A 97 -1.36 19.26 21.94
CA LYS A 97 -0.69 20.38 21.25
C LYS A 97 -1.04 21.73 21.88
N ASN A 98 -2.30 21.90 22.32
CA ASN A 98 -2.74 23.08 23.07
C ASN A 98 -2.23 23.09 24.52
N LEU A 99 -2.17 21.94 25.20
CA LEU A 99 -1.57 21.80 26.54
C LEU A 99 -0.06 22.08 26.53
N ARG A 100 0.67 21.68 25.48
CA ARG A 100 2.08 22.06 25.31
C ARG A 100 2.29 23.57 25.14
N ARG A 101 1.27 24.32 24.72
CA ARG A 101 1.30 25.80 24.62
C ARG A 101 0.93 26.51 25.93
N HIS A 102 0.25 25.84 26.86
CA HIS A 102 -0.06 26.36 28.19
C HIS A 102 0.67 25.55 29.26
N LYS A 103 1.99 25.76 29.35
CA LYS A 103 2.79 25.39 30.53
C LYS A 103 2.53 26.43 31.64
N ASP A 104 1.34 26.41 32.21
CA ASP A 104 1.08 27.00 33.52
C ASP A 104 0.45 25.94 34.43
N GLU A 105 1.11 25.71 35.57
CA GLU A 105 1.07 24.52 36.43
C GLU A 105 -0.22 24.31 37.26
N ARG A 106 -1.43 24.43 36.70
CA ARG A 106 -2.65 24.37 37.55
C ARG A 106 -3.78 23.42 37.18
N ASP A 107 -3.58 22.44 36.31
CA ASP A 107 -4.56 21.37 36.12
C ASP A 107 -3.89 19.99 35.97
N ALA A 108 -3.41 19.44 37.08
CA ALA A 108 -2.99 18.04 37.16
C ALA A 108 -4.24 17.15 37.17
N VAL A 109 -4.50 16.45 36.07
CA VAL A 109 -5.54 15.43 35.95
C VAL A 109 -5.31 14.34 37.01
N HIS A 110 -6.19 14.25 38.00
CA HIS A 110 -6.15 13.19 39.02
C HIS A 110 -6.50 11.82 38.40
N LEU A 111 -5.48 11.02 38.12
CA LEU A 111 -5.62 9.62 37.71
C LEU A 111 -5.84 8.72 38.94
N LYS A 112 -6.74 7.74 38.84
CA LYS A 112 -6.95 6.75 39.90
C LYS A 112 -5.84 5.69 39.92
N LEU A 113 -5.60 5.13 41.12
CA LEU A 113 -4.64 4.08 41.40
C LEU A 113 -4.80 2.90 40.41
N GLY A 114 -3.80 2.67 39.55
CA GLY A 114 -3.77 1.57 38.56
C GLY A 114 -3.82 2.01 37.09
N GLN A 115 -4.23 3.24 36.76
CA GLN A 115 -4.09 3.78 35.41
C GLN A 115 -2.73 4.45 35.25
N ARG A 116 -1.80 3.77 34.55
CA ARG A 116 -0.61 4.44 34.02
C ARG A 116 -1.01 5.11 32.71
N VAL A 117 -1.10 6.44 32.69
CA VAL A 117 -0.98 7.18 31.43
C VAL A 117 0.36 6.75 30.84
N LEU A 118 0.32 6.20 29.62
CA LEU A 118 1.56 5.93 28.90
C LEU A 118 2.33 7.23 28.83
N GLY A 119 3.56 7.22 29.35
CA GLY A 119 4.47 8.35 29.21
C GLY A 119 4.70 8.66 27.72
N GLU A 120 5.39 9.76 27.44
CA GLU A 120 5.69 10.15 26.06
C GLU A 120 6.33 9.02 25.26
N ASP A 121 7.20 8.23 25.90
CA ASP A 121 7.88 7.08 25.30
C ASP A 121 6.91 5.93 24.97
N GLY A 122 6.02 5.58 25.90
CA GLY A 122 5.02 4.52 25.67
C GLY A 122 4.01 4.87 24.57
N LEU A 123 3.75 6.16 24.34
CA LEU A 123 2.92 6.62 23.22
C LEU A 123 3.69 6.59 21.90
N ARG A 124 4.99 6.92 21.89
CA ARG A 124 5.85 6.78 20.71
C ARG A 124 5.99 5.32 20.30
N ASP A 125 6.16 4.40 21.25
CA ASP A 125 6.29 2.97 20.97
C ASP A 125 5.01 2.40 20.37
N LYS A 126 3.84 2.73 20.92
CA LYS A 126 2.56 2.36 20.32
C LYS A 126 2.34 2.96 18.93
N HIS A 127 2.83 4.18 18.71
CA HIS A 127 2.76 4.79 17.38
C HIS A 127 3.61 4.04 16.37
N ARG A 128 4.85 3.71 16.74
CA ARG A 128 5.75 2.89 15.92
C ARG A 128 5.16 1.51 15.62
N GLU A 129 4.55 0.87 16.62
CA GLU A 129 3.85 -0.41 16.46
C GLU A 129 2.71 -0.29 15.43
N ARG A 130 1.86 0.75 15.54
CA ARG A 130 0.79 1.01 14.57
C ARG A 130 1.30 1.28 13.15
N VAL A 131 2.41 2.01 13.03
CA VAL A 131 3.05 2.25 11.72
C VAL A 131 3.54 0.93 11.13
N ALA A 132 4.25 0.11 11.93
CA ALA A 132 4.76 -1.18 11.50
C ALA A 132 3.64 -2.13 11.09
N GLU A 133 2.58 -2.26 11.90
CA GLU A 133 1.39 -3.08 11.58
C GLU A 133 0.74 -2.65 10.26
N HIS A 134 0.57 -1.33 10.04
CA HIS A 134 -0.04 -0.81 8.81
C HIS A 134 0.84 -1.11 7.58
N VAL A 135 2.15 -0.89 7.67
CA VAL A 135 3.07 -1.18 6.57
C VAL A 135 3.15 -2.69 6.30
N ASP A 136 3.11 -3.53 7.34
CA ASP A 136 3.05 -5.00 7.19
C ASP A 136 1.76 -5.45 6.49
N ASP A 137 0.63 -4.83 6.78
CA ASP A 137 -0.62 -5.11 6.07
C ASP A 137 -0.54 -4.69 4.60
N LEU A 138 0.10 -3.55 4.30
CA LEU A 138 0.38 -3.15 2.92
C LEU A 138 1.33 -4.13 2.22
N ARG A 139 2.33 -4.67 2.93
CA ARG A 139 3.21 -5.74 2.42
C ARG A 139 2.40 -6.98 2.07
N ARG A 140 1.48 -7.42 2.94
CA ARG A 140 0.62 -8.59 2.71
C ARG A 140 -0.37 -8.39 1.56
N GLN A 141 -0.86 -7.16 1.36
CA GLN A 141 -1.72 -6.81 0.22
C GLN A 141 -0.95 -6.76 -1.11
N GLY A 142 0.39 -6.78 -1.02
CA GLY A 142 1.33 -7.15 -2.06
C GLY A 142 2.18 -6.01 -2.58
N HIS A 143 1.88 -4.73 -2.32
CA HIS A 143 1.91 -3.82 -3.46
C HIS A 143 2.21 -2.35 -3.11
N GLY A 144 3.43 -2.12 -2.63
CA GLY A 144 3.96 -0.78 -2.47
C GLY A 144 5.27 -0.80 -1.70
N PRO A 145 5.27 -1.30 -0.45
CA PRO A 145 6.47 -1.31 0.37
C PRO A 145 7.62 -2.10 -0.27
N GLN A 146 7.38 -3.29 -0.80
CA GLN A 146 8.45 -4.13 -1.35
C GLN A 146 9.15 -3.54 -2.57
N ARG A 147 8.49 -2.64 -3.31
CA ARG A 147 9.05 -2.00 -4.51
C ARG A 147 9.58 -0.59 -4.28
N HIS A 148 9.13 0.08 -3.21
CA HIS A 148 9.33 1.51 -3.02
C HIS A 148 9.56 1.96 -1.57
N LEU A 149 9.66 1.05 -0.61
CA LEU A 149 10.05 1.35 0.78
C LEU A 149 11.23 0.45 1.20
N ASP A 150 11.08 -0.85 1.00
CA ASP A 150 12.00 -1.90 1.42
C ASP A 150 13.20 -2.19 0.47
N PRO A 151 13.24 -1.80 -0.84
CA PRO A 151 14.35 -2.17 -1.71
C PRO A 151 15.72 -1.68 -1.23
N THR A 152 16.80 -2.43 -1.48
CA THR A 152 18.14 -1.84 -1.37
C THR A 152 18.46 -0.96 -2.57
N ASP A 153 19.52 -0.16 -2.50
CA ASP A 153 19.98 0.64 -3.64
C ASP A 153 20.37 -0.24 -4.83
N ASP A 154 20.94 -1.41 -4.56
CA ASP A 154 21.30 -2.35 -5.62
C ASP A 154 20.05 -2.95 -6.28
N MET A 155 19.01 -3.27 -5.51
CA MET A 155 17.71 -3.67 -6.09
C MET A 155 17.09 -2.56 -6.94
N LEU A 156 17.23 -1.29 -6.55
CA LEU A 156 16.77 -0.16 -7.38
C LEU A 156 17.58 -0.03 -8.67
N LYS A 157 18.90 -0.22 -8.64
CA LYS A 157 19.74 -0.23 -9.84
C LYS A 157 19.40 -1.41 -10.75
N GLU A 158 19.23 -2.60 -10.20
CA GLU A 158 18.83 -3.80 -10.95
C GLU A 158 17.44 -3.66 -11.59
N ARG A 159 16.53 -2.94 -10.95
CA ARG A 159 15.22 -2.61 -11.51
C ARG A 159 15.30 -1.75 -12.77
N LEU A 160 16.35 -0.93 -12.93
CA LEU A 160 16.55 -0.15 -14.16
C LEU A 160 16.88 -1.05 -15.35
N GLY A 161 17.53 -2.19 -15.12
CA GLY A 161 17.91 -3.12 -16.17
C GLY A 161 19.06 -2.60 -17.05
N LYS A 162 19.14 -3.08 -18.29
CA LYS A 162 20.22 -2.73 -19.24
C LYS A 162 19.71 -2.00 -20.47
N PRO A 163 20.45 -1.01 -21.01
CA PRO A 163 20.07 -0.34 -22.26
C PRO A 163 19.95 -1.30 -23.44
N ILE A 164 18.83 -1.22 -24.17
CA ILE A 164 18.58 -2.05 -25.34
C ILE A 164 19.40 -1.53 -26.52
N ARG A 165 20.30 -2.36 -27.05
CA ARG A 165 21.13 -2.04 -28.22
C ARG A 165 20.28 -1.99 -29.49
N ILE A 166 20.56 -1.01 -30.35
CA ILE A 166 20.01 -1.01 -31.71
C ILE A 166 20.82 -2.02 -32.53
N VAL A 167 20.12 -2.89 -33.25
CA VAL A 167 20.72 -3.91 -34.10
C VAL A 167 20.30 -3.74 -35.56
N ASP A 168 21.11 -4.25 -36.49
CA ASP A 168 20.76 -4.35 -37.91
C ASP A 168 19.75 -5.49 -38.18
N GLY A 169 19.36 -5.67 -39.45
CA GLY A 169 18.45 -6.76 -39.87
C GLY A 169 18.99 -8.18 -39.60
N ASN A 170 20.29 -8.32 -39.36
CA ASN A 170 20.97 -9.57 -39.03
C ASN A 170 21.25 -9.71 -37.52
N LYS A 171 20.71 -8.82 -36.68
CA LYS A 171 20.92 -8.74 -35.22
C LYS A 171 22.34 -8.35 -34.78
N ASN A 172 23.16 -7.78 -35.66
CA ASN A 172 24.45 -7.22 -35.26
C ASN A 172 24.27 -5.85 -34.60
N PRO A 173 24.96 -5.54 -33.49
CA PRO A 173 24.89 -4.23 -32.86
C PRO A 173 25.34 -3.11 -33.81
N LEU A 174 24.55 -2.04 -33.89
CA LEU A 174 24.92 -0.84 -34.63
C LEU A 174 25.79 0.07 -33.78
N SER A 175 26.80 0.68 -34.41
CA SER A 175 27.61 1.75 -33.84
C SER A 175 27.32 3.10 -34.50
N ASP A 176 27.65 4.19 -33.83
CA ASP A 176 27.64 5.55 -34.38
C ASP A 176 28.90 5.81 -35.24
N ALA A 177 29.01 7.03 -35.79
CA ALA A 177 30.14 7.43 -36.64
C ALA A 177 31.50 7.42 -35.92
N HIS A 178 31.51 7.37 -34.58
CA HIS A 178 32.70 7.31 -33.75
C HIS A 178 32.97 5.89 -33.22
N GLY A 179 32.19 4.90 -33.66
CA GLY A 179 32.34 3.50 -33.25
C GLY A 179 31.62 3.15 -31.95
N ASN A 180 30.92 4.08 -31.29
CA ASN A 180 30.22 3.81 -30.04
C ASN A 180 28.90 3.06 -30.28
N PRO A 181 28.50 2.10 -29.41
CA PRO A 181 27.24 1.39 -29.56
C PRO A 181 26.02 2.32 -29.52
N ARG A 182 25.05 2.08 -30.40
CA ARG A 182 23.78 2.81 -30.40
C ARG A 182 22.73 2.06 -29.57
N PHE A 183 21.89 2.82 -28.87
CA PHE A 183 20.85 2.29 -27.99
C PHE A 183 19.50 2.93 -28.27
N HIS A 184 18.43 2.19 -27.98
CA HIS A 184 17.06 2.71 -28.04
C HIS A 184 16.85 3.75 -26.93
N ARG A 185 16.16 4.85 -27.26
CA ARG A 185 15.78 5.90 -26.32
C ARG A 185 14.28 6.14 -26.39
N ASN A 186 13.69 6.57 -25.27
CA ASN A 186 12.30 7.05 -25.22
C ASN A 186 12.20 8.49 -25.73
N GLY A 187 10.98 9.02 -25.84
CA GLY A 187 10.73 10.39 -26.31
C GLY A 187 11.41 11.48 -25.47
N ASP A 188 11.69 11.17 -24.20
CA ASP A 188 12.37 12.06 -23.26
C ASP A 188 13.91 11.93 -23.31
N GLY A 189 14.44 11.08 -24.20
CA GLY A 189 15.87 10.86 -24.41
C GLY A 189 16.56 10.00 -23.34
N TYR A 190 15.82 9.33 -22.46
CA TYR A 190 16.35 8.26 -21.59
C TYR A 190 16.43 6.94 -22.34
N PHE A 191 17.31 6.03 -21.89
CA PHE A 191 17.42 4.71 -22.50
C PHE A 191 16.17 3.87 -22.28
N GLN A 192 15.73 3.19 -23.33
CA GLN A 192 14.85 2.04 -23.16
C GLN A 192 15.69 0.88 -22.66
N THR A 193 15.21 0.19 -21.64
CA THR A 193 15.96 -0.89 -21.00
C THR A 193 15.15 -2.17 -20.88
N ASP A 194 15.86 -3.30 -20.88
CA ASP A 194 15.36 -4.65 -20.65
C ASP A 194 16.07 -5.30 -19.44
N GLU A 195 15.89 -6.60 -19.21
CA GLU A 195 16.49 -7.34 -18.08
C GLU A 195 16.23 -6.71 -16.70
N LYS A 196 15.05 -6.10 -16.53
CA LYS A 196 14.63 -5.44 -15.30
C LYS A 196 14.26 -6.47 -14.25
N ILE A 197 14.81 -6.32 -13.05
CA ILE A 197 14.50 -7.20 -11.91
C ILE A 197 13.51 -6.48 -11.00
N ASP A 198 12.41 -7.16 -10.64
CA ASP A 198 11.44 -6.62 -9.69
C ASP A 198 12.00 -6.61 -8.26
N PRO A 199 12.10 -5.45 -7.58
CA PRO A 199 12.51 -5.44 -6.18
C PRO A 199 11.58 -6.25 -5.27
N ALA A 200 10.34 -6.50 -5.67
CA ALA A 200 9.44 -7.37 -4.90
C ALA A 200 9.90 -8.83 -4.82
N HIS A 201 10.84 -9.26 -5.68
CA HIS A 201 11.53 -10.54 -5.49
C HIS A 201 12.35 -10.58 -4.20
N GLY A 202 12.70 -9.43 -3.61
CA GLY A 202 13.52 -9.34 -2.41
C GLY A 202 15.03 -9.49 -2.68
N PRO A 203 15.85 -9.52 -1.63
CA PRO A 203 17.30 -9.60 -1.76
C PRO A 203 17.74 -10.91 -2.43
N ASN A 204 18.90 -10.86 -3.08
CA ASN A 204 19.56 -12.00 -3.75
C ASN A 204 18.70 -12.69 -4.82
N ALA A 205 17.79 -11.95 -5.47
CA ALA A 205 16.93 -12.49 -6.53
C ALA A 205 17.72 -13.23 -7.63
N ARG A 206 18.89 -12.71 -8.01
CA ARG A 206 19.78 -13.32 -9.01
C ARG A 206 20.32 -14.70 -8.65
N GLU A 207 20.50 -14.96 -7.36
CA GLU A 207 21.02 -16.25 -6.87
C GLU A 207 19.88 -17.28 -6.75
N ARG A 208 18.69 -16.79 -6.37
CA ARG A 208 17.54 -17.64 -6.06
C ARG A 208 16.68 -17.96 -7.27
N LEU A 209 16.51 -17.02 -8.19
CA LEU A 209 15.70 -17.17 -9.40
C LEU A 209 16.59 -17.53 -10.59
N LYS A 210 16.06 -18.32 -11.53
CA LYS A 210 16.82 -18.82 -12.68
C LYS A 210 16.14 -18.42 -13.98
N GLY A 211 16.94 -18.11 -14.99
CA GLY A 211 16.46 -17.82 -16.34
C GLY A 211 15.49 -16.64 -16.37
N ASP A 212 14.39 -16.81 -17.10
CA ASP A 212 13.43 -15.74 -17.37
C ASP A 212 12.63 -15.31 -16.13
N ASP A 213 12.46 -16.19 -15.14
CA ASP A 213 11.72 -15.89 -13.89
C ASP A 213 12.31 -14.69 -13.14
N LEU A 214 13.62 -14.47 -13.28
CA LEU A 214 14.33 -13.32 -12.69
C LEU A 214 13.80 -11.97 -13.19
N TYR A 215 13.31 -11.94 -14.44
CA TYR A 215 12.86 -10.73 -15.13
C TYR A 215 11.34 -10.59 -15.16
N MET A 216 10.62 -11.57 -14.60
CA MET A 216 9.17 -11.51 -14.45
C MET A 216 8.78 -10.62 -13.27
N ASP A 217 7.59 -10.06 -13.34
CA ASP A 217 6.96 -9.36 -12.23
C ASP A 217 6.69 -10.38 -11.09
N ALA A 218 7.09 -10.04 -9.86
CA ALA A 218 7.00 -10.97 -8.73
C ALA A 218 5.54 -11.33 -8.36
N GLU A 219 4.60 -10.52 -8.80
CA GLU A 219 3.18 -10.61 -8.47
C GLU A 219 2.34 -11.12 -9.65
N ASP A 220 2.80 -10.83 -10.87
CA ASP A 220 2.24 -11.35 -12.12
C ASP A 220 3.34 -12.03 -12.95
N PRO A 221 3.68 -13.31 -12.65
CA PRO A 221 4.74 -14.04 -13.35
C PRO A 221 4.49 -14.23 -14.85
N SER A 222 3.29 -13.90 -15.35
CA SER A 222 2.98 -13.96 -16.79
C SER A 222 3.55 -12.78 -17.57
N ARG A 223 4.10 -11.77 -16.89
CA ARG A 223 4.57 -10.53 -17.50
C ARG A 223 5.97 -10.19 -17.02
N LYS A 224 6.78 -9.63 -17.92
CA LYS A 224 8.06 -9.02 -17.56
C LYS A 224 7.83 -7.77 -16.71
N HIS A 225 8.68 -7.59 -15.70
CA HIS A 225 8.66 -6.42 -14.85
C HIS A 225 8.89 -5.14 -15.65
N LYS A 226 8.25 -4.04 -15.21
CA LYS A 226 8.40 -2.73 -15.83
C LYS A 226 8.89 -1.69 -14.83
N CYS A 227 9.76 -0.84 -15.34
CA CYS A 227 10.25 0.35 -14.67
C CYS A 227 10.50 1.39 -15.77
N ASP A 228 10.12 2.64 -15.54
CA ASP A 228 10.40 3.72 -16.47
C ASP A 228 11.89 4.14 -16.35
N ALA A 229 12.23 5.35 -16.79
CA ALA A 229 13.58 5.91 -16.72
C ALA A 229 14.15 6.02 -15.30
N PHE A 230 13.28 6.07 -14.28
CA PHE A 230 13.66 6.25 -12.88
C PHE A 230 13.22 5.06 -12.04
N SER A 231 14.15 4.56 -11.23
CA SER A 231 13.88 3.56 -10.19
C SER A 231 13.95 4.25 -8.85
N THR A 232 12.79 4.52 -8.26
CA THR A 232 12.64 5.42 -7.11
C THR A 232 12.03 4.71 -5.92
N ALA A 233 12.30 5.20 -4.73
CA ALA A 233 11.76 4.70 -3.48
C ALA A 233 11.77 5.80 -2.40
N PHE A 234 11.06 5.54 -1.33
CA PHE A 234 11.26 6.21 -0.06
C PHE A 234 12.63 5.81 0.51
N GLY A 235 13.21 6.74 1.27
CA GLY A 235 14.47 6.54 1.97
C GLY A 235 14.33 5.47 3.06
N PRO A 236 15.46 4.91 3.54
CA PRO A 236 15.44 3.97 4.66
C PRO A 236 14.75 4.58 5.89
N GLY A 237 13.92 3.78 6.57
CA GLY A 237 13.22 4.19 7.81
C GLY A 237 12.08 5.20 7.61
N GLN A 238 11.59 5.36 6.37
CA GLN A 238 10.48 6.27 6.05
C GLN A 238 9.10 5.59 6.13
N ASP A 239 8.94 4.55 6.94
CA ASP A 239 7.69 3.80 7.13
C ASP A 239 6.52 4.71 7.51
N GLU A 240 6.76 5.67 8.41
CA GLU A 240 5.76 6.65 8.83
C GLU A 240 5.35 7.57 7.67
N ALA A 241 6.32 8.11 6.92
CA ALA A 241 6.05 8.98 5.77
C ALA A 241 5.27 8.23 4.68
N PHE A 242 5.64 6.97 4.43
CA PHE A 242 4.92 6.08 3.52
C PHE A 242 3.49 5.84 3.98
N MET A 243 3.27 5.49 5.25
CA MET A 243 1.93 5.33 5.82
C MET A 243 1.08 6.59 5.68
N HIS A 244 1.63 7.77 5.99
CA HIS A 244 0.89 9.03 5.87
C HIS A 244 0.55 9.37 4.43
N ALA A 245 1.47 9.16 3.49
CA ALA A 245 1.22 9.35 2.07
C ALA A 245 0.14 8.40 1.53
N GLU A 246 0.17 7.13 1.94
CA GLU A 246 -0.84 6.14 1.56
C GLU A 246 -2.24 6.53 2.10
N ARG A 247 -2.33 6.95 3.36
CA ARG A 247 -3.59 7.41 3.96
C ARG A 247 -4.12 8.67 3.26
N TYR A 248 -3.23 9.61 2.95
CA TYR A 248 -3.59 10.80 2.19
C TYR A 248 -4.17 10.40 0.82
N ALA A 249 -3.43 9.57 0.08
CA ALA A 249 -3.85 9.10 -1.25
C ALA A 249 -5.21 8.39 -1.21
N ARG A 250 -5.41 7.51 -0.22
CA ARG A 250 -6.67 6.79 -0.03
C ARG A 250 -7.85 7.72 0.29
N SER A 251 -7.62 8.82 1.00
CA SER A 251 -8.68 9.82 1.26
C SER A 251 -9.07 10.63 0.03
N ARG A 252 -8.20 10.68 -0.98
CA ARG A 252 -8.40 11.38 -2.25
C ARG A 252 -8.87 10.48 -3.39
N LEU A 253 -8.87 9.16 -3.18
CA LEU A 253 -9.26 8.19 -4.20
C LEU A 253 -10.76 8.37 -4.52
N ASP A 254 -11.05 8.65 -5.79
CA ASP A 254 -12.40 8.54 -6.31
C ASP A 254 -12.73 7.05 -6.54
N PRO A 255 -13.69 6.47 -5.79
CA PRO A 255 -14.01 5.05 -5.92
C PRO A 255 -14.73 4.72 -7.23
N THR A 256 -15.19 5.71 -8.00
CA THR A 256 -15.91 5.54 -9.26
C THR A 256 -15.02 5.67 -10.50
N ASP A 257 -13.85 6.32 -10.36
CA ASP A 257 -12.87 6.52 -11.41
C ASP A 257 -11.45 6.33 -10.83
N PRO A 258 -10.97 5.08 -10.68
CA PRO A 258 -9.71 4.78 -10.01
C PRO A 258 -8.51 5.15 -10.89
N LYS A 259 -8.24 6.45 -10.97
CA LYS A 259 -7.02 7.02 -11.54
C LYS A 259 -5.89 7.02 -10.50
N PRO A 260 -4.62 7.04 -10.95
CA PRO A 260 -3.51 7.33 -10.05
C PRO A 260 -3.76 8.64 -9.30
N VAL A 261 -3.55 8.62 -7.99
CA VAL A 261 -3.62 9.81 -7.15
C VAL A 261 -2.22 10.41 -7.12
N GLU A 262 -2.08 11.61 -7.68
CA GLU A 262 -0.84 12.38 -7.67
C GLU A 262 -0.96 13.54 -6.68
N PHE A 263 0.04 13.71 -5.83
CA PHE A 263 0.06 14.76 -4.81
C PHE A 263 1.49 15.16 -4.45
N SER A 264 1.67 16.34 -3.87
CA SER A 264 2.97 16.79 -3.39
C SER A 264 3.28 16.22 -1.99
N PRO A 265 4.56 16.09 -1.62
CA PRO A 265 4.95 15.75 -0.25
C PRO A 265 4.34 16.67 0.81
N GLU A 266 4.23 17.96 0.50
CA GLU A 266 3.67 18.98 1.42
C GLU A 266 2.18 18.74 1.70
N GLU A 267 1.43 18.22 0.72
CA GLU A 267 0.02 17.88 0.91
C GLU A 267 -0.16 16.71 1.89
N ALA A 268 0.73 15.72 1.84
CA ALA A 268 0.65 14.52 2.68
C ALA A 268 1.27 14.70 4.08
N TRP A 269 2.36 15.48 4.18
CA TRP A 269 3.17 15.59 5.40
C TRP A 269 3.15 16.98 6.03
N GLY A 270 2.46 17.94 5.42
CA GLY A 270 2.43 19.33 5.83
C GLY A 270 3.61 20.14 5.28
N PRO A 271 3.67 21.44 5.60
CA PRO A 271 4.69 22.35 5.04
C PRO A 271 6.10 21.91 5.44
N GLY A 272 7.02 21.93 4.48
CA GLY A 272 8.44 21.63 4.67
C GLY A 272 9.21 21.81 3.37
N THR A 273 10.51 22.10 3.47
CA THR A 273 11.40 22.30 2.31
C THR A 273 12.23 21.06 1.99
N ASP A 274 12.42 20.19 2.98
CA ASP A 274 13.40 19.11 2.93
C ASP A 274 12.75 17.74 2.69
N HIS A 275 11.47 17.74 2.28
CA HIS A 275 10.73 16.51 2.00
C HIS A 275 11.38 15.67 0.89
N HIS A 276 12.11 16.31 -0.02
CA HIS A 276 12.86 15.64 -1.08
C HIS A 276 13.97 14.71 -0.54
N GLU A 277 14.50 14.96 0.66
CA GLU A 277 15.52 14.12 1.32
C GLU A 277 14.94 12.78 1.82
N ARG A 278 13.61 12.67 1.89
CA ARG A 278 12.92 11.43 2.27
C ARG A 278 12.84 10.42 1.13
N PHE A 279 13.32 10.78 -0.06
CA PHE A 279 13.30 9.92 -1.23
C PHE A 279 14.71 9.55 -1.66
N ARG A 280 14.79 8.47 -2.43
CA ARG A 280 16.00 8.04 -3.10
C ARG A 280 15.65 7.36 -4.41
N GLY A 281 16.60 7.29 -5.31
CA GLY A 281 16.40 6.63 -6.58
C GLY A 281 17.55 6.86 -7.51
N PHE A 282 17.53 6.11 -8.61
CA PHE A 282 18.57 6.12 -9.61
C PHE A 282 18.00 6.19 -11.01
N TYR A 283 18.81 6.71 -11.93
CA TYR A 283 18.61 6.59 -13.37
C TYR A 283 19.95 6.30 -14.05
N ILE A 284 19.92 5.86 -15.30
CA ILE A 284 21.12 5.63 -16.11
C ILE A 284 21.55 6.96 -16.74
N ASP A 285 22.82 7.35 -16.55
CA ASP A 285 23.37 8.58 -17.14
C ASP A 285 23.16 8.59 -18.66
N ARG A 286 22.40 9.58 -19.16
CA ARG A 286 21.97 9.67 -20.55
C ARG A 286 23.12 9.84 -21.53
N ASN A 287 24.21 10.46 -21.08
CA ASN A 287 25.36 10.83 -21.92
C ASN A 287 26.50 9.83 -21.78
N LYS A 288 26.62 9.20 -20.60
CA LYS A 288 27.68 8.23 -20.30
C LYS A 288 27.09 7.01 -19.59
N PRO A 289 26.31 6.15 -20.27
CA PRO A 289 25.60 5.03 -19.63
C PRO A 289 26.50 3.96 -19.01
N PHE A 290 27.78 3.90 -19.39
CA PHE A 290 28.75 2.95 -18.88
C PHE A 290 29.96 3.67 -18.29
N LEU A 291 30.49 3.11 -17.20
CA LEU A 291 31.77 3.46 -16.62
C LEU A 291 32.93 2.82 -17.42
N PRO A 292 34.19 3.26 -17.23
CA PRO A 292 35.35 2.71 -17.95
C PRO A 292 35.56 1.19 -17.77
N ASP A 293 35.06 0.61 -16.68
CA ASP A 293 35.09 -0.82 -16.40
C ASP A 293 33.96 -1.61 -17.08
N GLY A 294 33.10 -0.93 -17.85
CA GLY A 294 31.94 -1.51 -18.53
C GLY A 294 30.70 -1.69 -17.66
N SER A 295 30.76 -1.33 -16.37
CA SER A 295 29.59 -1.33 -15.49
C SER A 295 28.65 -0.17 -15.81
N MET A 296 27.38 -0.29 -15.41
CA MET A 296 26.37 0.75 -15.63
C MET A 296 26.65 1.99 -14.77
N ASN A 297 26.61 3.16 -15.40
CA ASN A 297 26.75 4.45 -14.71
C ASN A 297 25.38 4.94 -14.24
N TYR A 298 25.07 4.66 -12.98
CA TYR A 298 23.85 5.14 -12.33
C TYR A 298 24.07 6.49 -11.66
N ARG A 299 23.12 7.41 -11.85
CA ARG A 299 23.09 8.72 -11.20
C ARG A 299 21.96 8.76 -10.17
N PRO A 300 22.17 9.39 -9.00
CA PRO A 300 21.09 9.63 -8.06
C PRO A 300 20.08 10.62 -8.66
N VAL A 301 18.82 10.41 -8.33
CA VAL A 301 17.71 11.28 -8.77
C VAL A 301 17.63 12.54 -7.89
N ASP A 302 17.46 13.70 -8.52
CA ASP A 302 17.01 14.94 -7.86
C ASP A 302 15.49 14.90 -7.69
N PHE A 303 15.03 14.87 -6.43
CA PHE A 303 13.63 14.84 -6.04
C PHE A 303 13.05 16.22 -5.70
N GLN A 304 13.77 17.32 -5.92
CA GLN A 304 13.19 18.65 -5.72
C GLN A 304 12.00 18.87 -6.68
N GLY A 305 10.83 19.16 -6.09
CA GLY A 305 9.57 19.27 -6.82
C GLY A 305 8.96 17.93 -7.25
N ALA A 306 9.48 16.80 -6.76
CA ALA A 306 8.88 15.50 -7.01
C ALA A 306 7.46 15.41 -6.42
N LYS A 307 6.61 14.62 -7.09
CA LYS A 307 5.30 14.22 -6.58
C LYS A 307 5.35 12.82 -6.03
N ILE A 308 4.33 12.43 -5.28
CA ILE A 308 4.05 11.04 -4.93
C ILE A 308 2.88 10.58 -5.80
N VAL A 309 3.05 9.42 -6.43
CA VAL A 309 2.02 8.79 -7.26
C VAL A 309 1.59 7.50 -6.57
N ALA A 310 0.30 7.40 -6.22
CA ALA A 310 -0.29 6.20 -5.66
C ALA A 310 -1.30 5.60 -6.65
N VAL A 311 -1.13 4.33 -6.98
CA VAL A 311 -1.99 3.61 -7.92
C VAL A 311 -2.84 2.63 -7.13
N PHE A 312 -4.15 2.68 -7.33
CA PHE A 312 -5.10 1.76 -6.70
C PHE A 312 -5.77 0.89 -7.76
N ARG A 313 -6.21 -0.31 -7.36
CA ARG A 313 -7.09 -1.16 -8.16
C ARG A 313 -8.24 -1.69 -7.31
N PRO A 314 -9.38 -2.02 -7.93
CA PRO A 314 -10.46 -2.71 -7.23
C PRO A 314 -9.95 -4.01 -6.57
N ASP A 315 -10.40 -4.26 -5.36
CA ASP A 315 -10.03 -5.46 -4.59
C ASP A 315 -10.99 -6.66 -4.79
N GLY A 316 -12.04 -6.47 -5.60
CA GLY A 316 -13.09 -7.49 -5.83
C GLY A 316 -14.18 -7.56 -4.77
N ASN A 317 -14.04 -6.83 -3.65
CA ASN A 317 -14.98 -6.78 -2.53
C ASN A 317 -15.70 -5.43 -2.41
N GLY A 318 -15.60 -4.58 -3.45
CA GLY A 318 -16.16 -3.23 -3.47
C GLY A 318 -15.24 -2.18 -2.85
N GLY A 319 -14.02 -2.55 -2.47
CA GLY A 319 -12.96 -1.64 -2.03
C GLY A 319 -11.85 -1.48 -3.07
N HIS A 320 -10.78 -0.81 -2.65
CA HIS A 320 -9.60 -0.58 -3.46
C HIS A 320 -8.35 -0.93 -2.67
N ARG A 321 -7.46 -1.71 -3.29
CA ARG A 321 -6.12 -1.99 -2.78
C ARG A 321 -5.10 -1.11 -3.48
N MET A 322 -4.10 -0.65 -2.74
CA MET A 322 -2.96 0.05 -3.32
C MET A 322 -2.11 -0.98 -4.09
N VAL A 323 -1.78 -0.67 -5.34
CA VAL A 323 -0.97 -1.50 -6.24
C VAL A 323 0.50 -1.06 -6.24
N THR A 324 0.73 0.24 -6.10
CA THR A 324 2.07 0.78 -5.89
C THR A 324 1.95 2.22 -5.41
N MET A 325 2.97 2.71 -4.73
CA MET A 325 3.13 4.13 -4.44
C MET A 325 4.60 4.49 -4.52
N PHE A 326 4.94 5.54 -5.27
CA PHE A 326 6.32 5.89 -5.53
C PHE A 326 6.52 7.40 -5.73
N PRO A 327 7.72 7.92 -5.41
CA PRO A 327 8.06 9.28 -5.73
C PRO A 327 8.38 9.41 -7.23
N GLN A 328 7.71 10.34 -7.89
CA GLN A 328 7.87 10.68 -9.29
C GLN A 328 8.69 11.98 -9.41
N PRO A 329 9.96 11.91 -9.85
CA PRO A 329 10.79 13.09 -10.01
C PRO A 329 10.40 13.91 -11.23
N VAL A 330 10.84 15.17 -11.23
CA VAL A 330 10.76 16.08 -12.38
C VAL A 330 11.84 15.70 -13.38
N LYS A 331 11.45 15.35 -14.61
CA LYS A 331 12.37 14.79 -15.62
C LYS A 331 13.45 15.79 -16.01
N GLU A 332 13.08 17.05 -16.17
CA GLU A 332 13.95 18.15 -16.63
C GLU A 332 15.12 18.41 -15.67
N ARG A 333 14.94 18.12 -14.37
CA ARG A 333 15.99 18.26 -13.36
C ARG A 333 17.02 17.13 -13.39
N ASN A 334 16.67 16.04 -14.06
CA ASN A 334 17.47 14.82 -14.15
C ASN A 334 17.93 14.55 -15.59
N ALA A 335 17.91 15.59 -16.43
CA ALA A 335 18.20 15.54 -17.86
C ALA A 335 19.70 15.71 -18.15
#